data_AF-R5QQZ4-F1
#
_entry.id   AF-R5QQZ4-F1
#
_cell.length_a   1.000
_cell.length_b   1.000
_cell.length_c   1.000
_cell.angle_alpha   90.00
_cell.angle_beta   90.00
_cell.angle_gamma   90.00
#
_symmetry.space_group_name_H-M   'P 1'
#
loop_
_entity.id
_entity.type
_entity.pdbx_description
1 polymer ?
#
loop_
_entity_poly.entity_id
_entity_poly.type
_entity_poly.pdbx_seq_one_letter_code
_entity_poly.pdbx_strand_id
1 'polypeptide(L)' 'MEESRIKRINELYHKSQAEGLTEDEKKEQALLRQEYVASIRKNLRSQLNNIDMVNEDGTIENLGEKYGNEEAN' A
#
# COMPACT_ATOMS: atom_id res chain seq x y z
N MET A 1 0.25 -9.44 -4.50
CA MET A 1 0.87 -9.99 -3.28
C MET A 1 0.13 -11.27 -2.97
N GLU A 2 0.83 -12.36 -2.68
CA GLU A 2 0.19 -13.63 -2.35
C GLU A 2 -0.35 -13.64 -0.92
N GLU A 3 -1.44 -14.37 -0.67
CA GLU A 3 -2.03 -14.52 0.68
C GLU A 3 -1.04 -15.10 1.69
N SER A 4 -0.14 -15.98 1.23
CA SER A 4 0.94 -16.57 2.03
C SER A 4 1.82 -15.50 2.69
N ARG A 5 2.20 -14.47 1.93
CA ARG A 5 3.03 -13.36 2.42
C ARG A 5 2.27 -12.45 3.39
N ILE A 6 0.96 -12.27 3.18
CA ILE A 6 0.11 -11.50 4.11
C ILE A 6 -0.03 -12.25 5.45
N LYS A 7 -0.24 -13.57 5.41
CA LYS A 7 -0.24 -14.41 6.62
C LYS A 7 1.07 -14.29 7.37
N ARG A 8 2.20 -14.32 6.65
CA ARG A 8 3.53 -14.14 7.23
C ARG A 8 3.71 -12.78 7.91
N ILE A 9 3.21 -11.69 7.33
CA ILE A 9 3.21 -10.36 7.98
C ILE A 9 2.45 -10.40 9.31
N ASN A 10 1.30 -11.07 9.36
CA ASN A 10 0.48 -11.19 10.57
C ASN A 10 1.17 -12.07 11.63
N GLU A 11 1.79 -13.18 11.23
CA GLU A 11 2.59 -14.03 12.13
C GLU A 11 3.73 -13.23 12.78
N LEU A 12 4.52 -12.50 11.99
CA LEU A 12 5.60 -11.65 12.49
C LEU A 12 5.05 -10.51 13.37
N TYR A 13 3.86 -10.00 13.08
CA TYR A 13 3.20 -9.01 13.93
C TYR A 13 2.82 -9.59 15.30
N HIS A 14 2.18 -10.74 15.34
CA HIS A 14 1.81 -11.38 16.61
C HIS A 14 3.05 -11.76 17.42
N LYS A 15 4.09 -12.26 16.77
CA LYS A 15 5.37 -12.56 17.41
C LYS A 15 6.03 -11.31 17.99
N SER A 16 6.02 -10.18 17.26
CA SER A 16 6.59 -8.92 17.75
C SER A 16 5.89 -8.39 19.00
N GLN A 17 4.58 -8.63 19.14
CA GLN A 17 3.80 -8.25 20.32
C GLN A 17 4.02 -9.17 21.52
N ALA A 18 4.26 -10.45 21.30
CA ALA A 18 4.39 -11.44 22.37
C ALA A 18 5.82 -11.49 22.96
N GLU A 19 6.81 -11.68 22.09
CA GLU A 19 8.20 -11.96 22.49
C GLU A 19 9.24 -11.05 21.80
N GLY A 20 8.80 -10.25 20.83
CA GLY A 20 9.67 -9.43 20.01
C GLY A 20 10.15 -10.16 18.75
N LEU A 21 10.88 -9.44 17.90
CA LEU A 21 11.46 -9.99 16.67
C LEU A 21 12.97 -9.98 16.75
N THR A 22 13.58 -11.03 16.20
CA THR A 22 15.00 -11.03 15.88
C THR A 22 15.32 -10.02 14.78
N GLU A 23 16.58 -9.63 14.62
CA GLU A 23 16.99 -8.66 13.59
C GLU A 23 16.68 -9.15 12.17
N ASP A 24 16.79 -10.45 11.92
CA ASP A 24 16.47 -11.03 10.61
C ASP A 24 14.96 -11.01 10.34
N GLU A 25 14.15 -11.30 11.35
CA GLU A 25 12.69 -11.21 11.25
C GLU A 25 12.21 -9.76 11.09
N LYS A 26 12.88 -8.77 11.71
CA LYS A 26 12.58 -7.35 11.46
C LYS A 26 12.85 -6.97 10.01
N LYS A 27 13.96 -7.43 9.44
CA LYS A 27 14.28 -7.21 8.01
C LYS A 27 13.25 -7.89 7.11
N GLU A 28 12.88 -9.12 7.42
CA GLU A 28 11.84 -9.86 6.69
C GLU A 28 10.51 -9.10 6.74
N GLN A 29 10.07 -8.69 7.94
CA GLN A 29 8.83 -7.94 8.12
C GLN A 29 8.84 -6.61 7.37
N ALA A 30 9.97 -5.88 7.39
CA ALA A 30 10.12 -4.61 6.68
C ALA A 30 9.98 -4.80 5.16
N LEU A 31 10.66 -5.81 4.59
CA LEU A 31 10.59 -6.13 3.18
C LEU A 31 9.16 -6.50 2.77
N LEU A 32 8.52 -7.40 3.52
CA LEU A 32 7.15 -7.83 3.25
C LEU A 32 6.15 -6.67 3.32
N ARG A 33 6.31 -5.75 4.29
CA ARG A 33 5.46 -4.56 4.41
C ARG A 33 5.68 -3.60 3.25
N GLN A 34 6.92 -3.41 2.80
CA GLN A 34 7.23 -2.56 1.66
C GLN A 34 6.55 -3.09 0.38
N GLU A 35 6.67 -4.38 0.12
CA GLU A 35 6.01 -5.03 -1.02
C GLU A 35 4.48 -4.93 -0.93
N TYR A 36 3.91 -5.14 0.26
CA TYR A 36 2.48 -5.01 0.50
C TYR A 36 2.00 -3.60 0.17
N VAL A 37 2.63 -2.57 0.76
CA VAL A 37 2.29 -1.16 0.52
C VAL A 37 2.43 -0.80 -0.96
N ALA A 38 3.48 -1.25 -1.64
CA ALA A 38 3.65 -1.02 -3.07
C ALA A 38 2.50 -1.64 -3.89
N SER A 39 2.07 -2.85 -3.54
CA SER A 39 0.96 -3.52 -4.22
C SER A 39 -0.39 -2.82 -3.99
N ILE A 40 -0.63 -2.32 -2.78
CA ILE A 40 -1.83 -1.54 -2.43
C ILE A 40 -1.82 -0.20 -3.15
N ARG A 41 -0.70 0.54 -3.13
CA ARG A 41 -0.57 1.82 -3.85
C ARG A 41 -0.83 1.65 -5.35
N LYS A 42 -0.29 0.59 -5.97
CA LYS A 42 -0.54 0.28 -7.38
C LYS A 42 -2.04 0.02 -7.64
N ASN A 43 -2.68 -0.77 -6.79
CA ASN A 43 -4.11 -1.06 -6.94
C ASN A 43 -4.97 0.20 -6.75
N LEU A 44 -4.68 1.01 -5.72
CA LEU A 44 -5.38 2.27 -5.46
C LEU A 44 -5.23 3.25 -6.62
N ARG A 45 -4.02 3.42 -7.16
CA ARG A 45 -3.79 4.25 -8.36
C ARG A 45 -4.63 3.78 -9.54
N SER A 46 -4.70 2.47 -9.76
CA SER A 46 -5.55 1.91 -10.81
C SER A 46 -7.04 2.19 -10.58
N GLN A 47 -7.51 2.22 -9.34
CA GLN A 47 -8.90 2.59 -9.04
C GLN A 47 -9.14 4.08 -9.30
N LEU A 48 -8.24 4.95 -8.82
CA LEU A 48 -8.34 6.40 -9.01
C LEU A 48 -8.33 6.82 -10.49
N ASN A 49 -7.53 6.15 -11.33
CA ASN A 49 -7.52 6.37 -12.79
C ASN A 49 -8.91 6.19 -13.45
N ASN A 50 -9.82 5.45 -12.81
CA ASN A 50 -11.16 5.21 -13.33
C ASN A 50 -12.25 6.02 -12.61
N ILE A 51 -11.88 7.01 -11.78
CA ILE A 51 -12.81 7.87 -11.06
C ILE A 51 -12.66 9.30 -11.56
N ASP A 52 -13.75 9.83 -12.10
CA ASP A 52 -13.89 11.24 -12.45
C ASP A 52 -14.73 11.94 -11.37
N MET A 53 -14.21 13.04 -10.84
CA MET A 53 -14.87 13.86 -9.83
C MET A 53 -15.43 15.12 -10.48
N VAL A 54 -16.70 15.42 -10.20
CA VAL A 54 -17.34 16.67 -10.62
C VAL A 54 -17.24 17.66 -9.46
N ASN A 55 -16.54 18.76 -9.68
CA ASN A 55 -16.38 19.83 -8.70
C ASN A 55 -17.62 20.72 -8.62
N GLU A 56 -17.73 21.53 -7.56
CA GLU A 56 -18.86 22.46 -7.37
C GLU A 56 -19.00 23.49 -8.50
N ASP A 57 -17.90 23.80 -9.20
CA ASP A 57 -17.85 24.69 -10.35
C ASP A 57 -18.23 24.01 -11.69
N GLY A 58 -18.55 22.71 -11.66
CA GLY A 58 -18.90 21.90 -12.82
C GLY A 58 -17.71 21.37 -13.62
N THR A 59 -16.47 21.63 -13.20
CA THR A 59 -15.29 21.01 -13.81
C THR A 59 -15.20 19.53 -13.47
N ILE A 60 -14.65 18.74 -14.40
CA ILE A 60 -14.44 17.30 -14.22
C ILE A 60 -12.95 17.06 -14.07
N GLU A 61 -12.56 16.35 -13.03
CA GLU A 61 -11.18 16.01 -12.73
C GLU A 61 -11.02 14.50 -12.56
N ASN A 62 -10.14 13.89 -13.36
CA ASN A 62 -9.78 12.50 -13.17
C ASN A 62 -8.87 12.37 -11.94
N LEU A 63 -9.30 11.60 -10.94
CA LEU A 63 -8.57 11.49 -9.68
C LEU A 63 -7.24 10.76 -9.84
N GLY A 64 -7.11 9.87 -10.83
CA GLY A 64 -5.86 9.22 -11.13
C GLY A 64 -4.84 10.13 -11.78
N GLU A 65 -5.27 11.09 -12.61
CA GLU A 65 -4.37 12.11 -13.16
C GLU A 65 -3.93 13.11 -12.08
N LYS A 66 -4.88 13.58 -11.25
CA LYS A 66 -4.62 14.50 -10.14
C LYS A 66 -3.59 13.95 -9.16
N TYR A 67 -3.79 12.73 -8.68
CA TYR A 67 -2.95 12.12 -7.64
C TYR A 67 -1.89 11.15 -8.19
N GLY A 68 -1.89 10.88 -9.50
CA GLY A 68 -0.93 9.97 -10.14
C GLY A 68 0.36 10.65 -10.60
N ASN A 69 0.37 11.98 -10.70
CA ASN A 69 1.53 12.79 -11.12
C ASN A 69 2.19 13.55 -9.97
N GLU A 70 2.16 13.01 -8.75
CA GLU A 70 3.16 13.40 -7.77
C GLU A 70 4.44 12.62 -8.07
N GLU A 71 5.44 13.36 -8.56
CA GLU A 71 6.83 12.94 -8.66
C GLU A 71 7.24 12.13 -7.43
N ALA A 72 8.06 11.12 -7.69
CA ALA A 72 8.80 10.34 -6.71
C ALA A 72 9.17 11.17 -5.45
N ASN A 73 8.47 10.92 -4.34
CA ASN A 73 8.88 11.31 -3.00
C ASN A 73 8.72 10.09 -2.06
#